data_AF-E3M8N8-F1
#
_entry.id   AF-E3M8N8-F1
#
_cell.length_a   1.000
_cell.length_b   1.000
_cell.length_c   1.000
_cell.angle_alpha   90.00
_cell.angle_beta   90.00
_cell.angle_gamma   90.00
#
_symmetry.space_group_name_H-M   'P 1'
#
loop_
_entity.id
_entity.type
_entity.pdbx_description
1 polymer ?
#
loop_
_entity_poly.entity_id
_entity_poly.type
_entity_poly.pdbx_seq_one_letter_code
_entity_poly.pdbx_strand_id
1 'polypeptide(L)'
;MKNLSQILKSFKSNNPAFYSFLFKTYVLPILEYASVIFCLAPSSSLSRLLESTLRTYSRKTLQRCNIAFSSYSHRLELLSIYSIRHRRLKAQLLHLYKFIAGASHFPNLNSFIRLSSSPRRPMTLIYLSPLSDNFFSFILPIWNAIVANVSSFLSPSQFEHLLDSAITRF
;
A
#
# COMPACT_ATOMS: atom_id res chain seq x y z
N MET A 1 20.22 1.82 2.50
CA MET A 1 20.15 0.59 1.67
C MET A 1 21.33 0.54 0.72
N LYS A 2 22.27 -0.40 0.94
CA LYS A 2 23.48 -0.58 0.10
C LYS A 2 23.15 -1.07 -1.33
N ASN A 3 21.97 -1.67 -1.55
CA ASN A 3 21.61 -2.30 -2.83
C ASN A 3 21.22 -1.31 -3.93
N LEU A 4 20.69 -0.13 -3.60
CA LEU A 4 20.19 0.83 -4.60
C LEU A 4 21.32 1.41 -5.47
N SER A 5 22.43 1.73 -4.83
CA SER A 5 23.62 2.24 -5.52
C SER A 5 24.29 1.16 -6.36
N GLN A 6 24.22 -0.11 -5.96
CA GLN A 6 24.72 -1.23 -6.75
C GLN A 6 23.90 -1.42 -8.03
N ILE A 7 22.56 -1.43 -7.97
CA ILE A 7 21.71 -1.52 -9.17
C ILE A 7 22.04 -0.41 -10.16
N LEU A 8 22.15 0.84 -9.68
CA LEU A 8 22.53 1.96 -10.52
C LEU A 8 23.99 1.87 -11.02
N LYS A 9 24.90 1.20 -10.32
CA LYS A 9 26.27 0.99 -10.86
C LYS A 9 26.30 -0.11 -11.92
N SER A 10 25.50 -1.16 -11.75
CA SER A 10 25.48 -2.33 -12.64
C SER A 10 24.78 -2.09 -13.96
N PHE A 11 23.77 -1.22 -14.00
CA PHE A 11 22.96 -0.98 -15.20
C PHE A 11 23.02 0.49 -15.66
N LYS A 12 23.19 0.68 -16.98
CA LYS A 12 23.19 1.98 -17.65
C LYS A 12 22.15 1.99 -18.75
N SER A 13 21.20 2.92 -18.66
CA SER A 13 20.14 3.14 -19.66
C SER A 13 19.65 4.57 -19.55
N ASN A 14 19.07 5.10 -20.63
CA ASN A 14 18.37 6.38 -20.66
C ASN A 14 16.84 6.19 -20.65
N ASN A 15 16.34 4.96 -20.63
CA ASN A 15 14.90 4.67 -20.64
C ASN A 15 14.33 4.61 -19.21
N PRO A 16 13.39 5.49 -18.81
CA PRO A 16 12.74 5.44 -17.50
C PRO A 16 11.99 4.13 -17.23
N ALA A 17 11.36 3.54 -18.26
CA ALA A 17 10.62 2.28 -18.13
C ALA A 17 11.53 1.12 -17.71
N PHE A 18 12.78 1.11 -18.20
CA PHE A 18 13.79 0.12 -17.80
C PHE A 18 14.12 0.23 -16.30
N TYR A 19 14.29 1.44 -15.78
CA TYR A 19 14.51 1.61 -14.34
C TYR A 19 13.27 1.32 -13.51
N SER A 20 12.06 1.55 -14.05
CA SER A 20 10.82 1.11 -13.40
C SER A 20 10.80 -0.42 -13.25
N PHE A 21 11.15 -1.13 -14.32
CA PHE A 21 11.27 -2.59 -14.32
C PHE A 21 12.30 -3.08 -13.29
N LEU A 22 13.50 -2.50 -13.25
CA LEU A 22 14.52 -2.86 -12.26
C LEU A 22 14.06 -2.65 -10.81
N PHE A 23 13.34 -1.55 -10.55
CA PHE A 23 12.80 -1.29 -9.21
C PHE A 23 11.78 -2.34 -8.80
N LYS A 24 10.81 -2.60 -9.69
CA LYS A 24 9.74 -3.59 -9.47
C LYS A 24 10.29 -5.00 -9.26
N THR A 25 11.41 -5.33 -9.92
CA THR A 25 12.01 -6.66 -9.86
C THR A 25 12.91 -6.87 -8.64
N TYR A 26 13.78 -5.91 -8.33
CA TYR A 26 14.84 -6.11 -7.32
C TYR A 26 14.61 -5.40 -5.99
N VAL A 27 13.95 -4.25 -6.00
CA VAL A 27 13.85 -3.39 -4.81
C VAL A 27 12.48 -3.53 -4.16
N LEU A 28 11.43 -3.50 -4.97
CA LEU A 28 10.06 -3.49 -4.49
C LEU A 28 9.69 -4.74 -3.67
N PRO A 29 10.07 -5.98 -4.04
CA PRO A 29 9.76 -7.16 -3.23
C PRO A 29 10.36 -7.08 -1.81
N ILE A 30 11.53 -6.46 -1.67
CA ILE A 30 12.19 -6.26 -0.37
C ILE A 30 11.42 -5.23 0.46
N LEU A 31 10.96 -4.14 -0.15
CA LEU A 31 10.19 -3.09 0.54
C LEU A 31 8.77 -3.55 0.92
N GLU A 32 8.20 -4.47 0.14
CA GLU A 32 6.87 -5.04 0.37
C GLU A 32 6.89 -6.28 1.25
N TYR A 33 8.08 -6.80 1.58
CA TYR A 33 8.21 -7.92 2.50
C TYR A 33 7.51 -7.62 3.82
N ALA A 34 6.68 -8.57 4.25
CA ALA A 34 5.84 -8.48 5.44
C ALA A 34 4.93 -7.22 5.51
N SER A 35 4.68 -6.52 4.40
CA SER A 35 3.90 -5.28 4.39
C SER A 35 2.49 -5.39 4.94
N VAL A 36 1.91 -6.57 4.76
CA VAL A 36 0.56 -6.93 5.22
C VAL A 36 0.48 -7.09 6.74
N ILE A 37 1.51 -7.67 7.36
CA ILE A 37 1.56 -7.96 8.81
C ILE A 37 2.11 -6.75 9.56
N PHE A 38 3.07 -6.05 8.97
CA PHE A 38 3.78 -4.95 9.59
C PHE A 38 3.07 -3.62 9.33
N CYS A 39 2.03 -3.35 10.13
CA CYS A 39 1.32 -2.09 10.11
C CYS A 39 2.11 -1.01 10.84
N LEU A 40 2.55 0.01 10.11
CA LEU A 40 3.25 1.16 10.65
C LEU A 40 2.32 2.35 10.63
N ALA A 41 2.30 3.11 11.72
CA ALA A 41 1.68 4.43 11.72
C ALA A 41 2.28 5.27 10.57
N PRO A 42 1.48 6.00 9.77
CA PRO A 42 1.97 6.80 8.65
C PRO A 42 3.05 7.80 9.05
N SER A 43 2.98 8.34 10.28
CA SER A 43 3.92 9.30 10.86
C SER A 43 5.24 8.68 11.34
N SER A 44 5.31 7.34 11.45
CA SER A 44 6.50 6.65 11.97
C SER A 44 7.74 6.94 11.13
N SER A 45 8.90 7.01 11.79
CA SER A 45 10.20 7.17 11.14
C SER A 45 10.47 6.07 10.12
N LEU A 46 10.03 4.85 10.42
CA LEU A 46 10.20 3.70 9.56
C LEU A 46 9.34 3.76 8.29
N SER A 47 8.07 4.22 8.40
CA SER A 47 7.22 4.50 7.23
C SER A 47 7.90 5.51 6.30
N ARG A 48 8.43 6.61 6.86
CA ARG A 48 9.18 7.62 6.10
C ARG A 48 10.46 7.06 5.48
N LEU A 49 11.17 6.18 6.18
CA LEU A 49 12.38 5.53 5.67
C LEU A 49 12.07 4.65 4.45
N LEU A 50 10.99 3.86 4.49
CA LEU A 50 10.56 3.02 3.37
C LEU A 50 10.26 3.88 2.13
N GLU A 51 9.46 4.94 2.29
CA GLU A 51 9.12 5.86 1.20
C GLU A 51 10.35 6.62 0.68
N SER A 52 11.30 6.96 1.55
CA SER A 52 12.54 7.66 1.18
C SER A 52 13.40 6.88 0.18
N THR A 53 13.30 5.54 0.20
CA THR A 53 14.01 4.67 -0.74
C THR A 53 13.53 4.91 -2.16
N LEU A 54 12.20 4.88 -2.36
CA LEU A 54 11.59 5.16 -3.66
C LEU A 54 11.84 6.62 -4.09
N ARG A 55 11.74 7.58 -3.16
CA ARG A 55 12.07 9.00 -3.43
C ARG A 55 13.49 9.20 -3.93
N THR A 56 14.45 8.50 -3.33
CA THR A 56 15.86 8.57 -3.72
C THR A 56 16.08 7.89 -5.06
N TYR A 57 15.48 6.72 -5.25
CA TYR A 57 15.59 5.97 -6.50
C TYR A 57 15.06 6.76 -7.68
N SER A 58 13.82 7.23 -7.60
CA SER A 58 13.17 7.94 -8.70
C SER A 58 13.88 9.24 -9.06
N ARG A 59 14.51 9.92 -8.09
CA ARG A 59 15.35 11.10 -8.37
C ARG A 59 16.55 10.71 -9.21
N LYS A 60 17.32 9.73 -8.75
CA LYS A 60 18.60 9.34 -9.36
C LYS A 60 18.42 8.72 -10.74
N THR A 61 17.37 7.93 -10.95
CA THR A 61 17.11 7.29 -12.25
C THR A 61 16.69 8.31 -13.30
N LEU A 62 15.77 9.22 -12.97
CA LEU A 62 15.30 10.23 -13.91
C LEU A 62 16.40 11.24 -14.26
N GLN A 63 17.26 11.61 -13.31
CA GLN A 63 18.46 12.41 -13.58
C GLN A 63 19.38 11.73 -14.60
N ARG A 64 19.54 10.40 -14.54
CA ARG A 64 20.33 9.65 -15.52
C ARG A 64 19.66 9.52 -16.88
N CYS A 65 18.34 9.55 -16.91
CA CYS A 65 17.57 9.64 -18.14
C CYS A 65 17.56 11.06 -18.73
N ASN A 66 18.34 12.01 -18.19
CA ASN A 66 18.36 13.42 -18.59
C ASN A 66 16.98 14.11 -18.48
N ILE A 67 16.14 13.66 -17.54
CA ILE A 67 14.84 14.28 -17.28
C ILE A 67 15.03 15.37 -16.22
N ALA A 68 14.44 16.54 -16.47
CA ALA A 68 14.51 17.70 -15.59
C ALA A 68 13.97 17.40 -14.18
N PHE A 69 14.39 18.21 -13.22
CA PHE A 69 13.89 18.11 -11.86
C PHE A 69 12.37 18.29 -11.81
N SER A 70 11.70 17.40 -11.09
CA SER A 70 10.24 17.39 -10.98
C SER A 70 9.77 16.93 -9.60
N SER A 71 8.51 17.23 -9.30
CA SER A 71 7.86 16.86 -8.04
C SER A 71 7.88 15.34 -7.84
N TYR A 72 7.78 14.88 -6.59
CA TYR A 72 7.78 13.43 -6.32
C TYR A 72 6.63 12.71 -7.03
N SER A 73 5.43 13.29 -7.00
CA SER A 73 4.25 12.79 -7.72
C SER A 73 4.54 12.58 -9.20
N HIS A 74 5.07 13.62 -9.85
CA HIS A 74 5.35 13.57 -11.29
C HIS A 74 6.43 12.52 -11.63
N ARG A 75 7.46 12.38 -10.78
CA ARG A 75 8.47 11.34 -10.95
C ARG A 75 7.87 9.93 -10.89
N LEU A 76 6.86 9.71 -10.06
CA LEU A 76 6.17 8.43 -9.96
C LEU A 76 5.25 8.17 -11.15
N GLU A 77 4.63 9.21 -11.72
CA GLU A 77 3.88 9.14 -12.99
C GLU A 77 4.78 8.70 -14.14
N LEU A 78 5.91 9.39 -14.32
CA LEU A 78 6.91 9.10 -15.35
C LEU A 78 7.44 7.66 -15.27
N LEU A 79 7.63 7.15 -14.04
CA LEU A 79 8.09 5.78 -13.82
C LEU A 79 6.93 4.77 -13.81
N SER A 80 5.68 5.20 -13.84
CA SER A 80 4.50 4.33 -13.67
C SER A 80 4.61 3.44 -12.43
N ILE A 81 4.93 4.05 -11.28
CA ILE A 81 5.07 3.41 -9.96
C ILE A 81 4.09 4.08 -8.98
N TYR A 82 3.49 3.28 -8.10
CA TYR A 82 2.67 3.77 -6.98
C TYR A 82 3.56 4.06 -5.76
N SER A 83 3.18 4.99 -4.89
CA SER A 83 3.94 5.22 -3.64
C SER A 83 4.01 3.94 -2.80
N ILE A 84 5.08 3.79 -1.99
CA ILE A 84 5.21 2.60 -1.12
C ILE A 84 4.06 2.61 -0.12
N ARG A 85 3.71 3.79 0.40
CA ARG A 85 2.53 4.01 1.25
C ARG A 85 1.24 3.48 0.59
N HIS A 86 0.95 3.87 -0.65
CA HIS A 86 -0.24 3.40 -1.37
C HIS A 86 -0.27 1.87 -1.46
N ARG A 87 0.84 1.27 -1.91
CA ARG A 87 0.91 -0.17 -2.15
C ARG A 87 0.73 -0.98 -0.87
N ARG A 88 1.35 -0.54 0.23
CA ARG A 88 1.19 -1.17 1.55
C ARG A 88 -0.25 -1.05 2.06
N LEU A 89 -0.85 0.13 1.95
CA LEU A 89 -2.24 0.33 2.36
C LEU A 89 -3.21 -0.56 1.56
N LYS A 90 -3.06 -0.62 0.22
CA LYS A 90 -3.85 -1.52 -0.63
C LYS A 90 -3.69 -2.98 -0.18
N ALA A 91 -2.46 -3.44 0.05
CA ALA A 91 -2.20 -4.81 0.50
C ALA A 91 -2.84 -5.13 1.86
N GLN A 92 -2.81 -4.18 2.81
CA GLN A 92 -3.42 -4.33 4.13
C GLN A 92 -4.95 -4.39 4.04
N LEU A 93 -5.58 -3.54 3.23
CA LEU A 93 -7.03 -3.55 3.02
C LEU A 93 -7.49 -4.84 2.32
N LEU A 94 -6.75 -5.31 1.30
CA LEU A 94 -7.03 -6.60 0.66
C LEU A 94 -6.88 -7.77 1.65
N HIS A 95 -5.94 -7.70 2.58
CA HIS A 95 -5.79 -8.74 3.59
C HIS A 95 -6.92 -8.73 4.62
N LEU A 96 -7.35 -7.54 5.05
CA LEU A 96 -8.53 -7.39 5.89
C LEU A 96 -9.78 -7.98 5.22
N TYR A 97 -9.97 -7.73 3.92
CA TYR A 97 -11.03 -8.38 3.15
C TYR A 97 -10.95 -9.91 3.24
N LYS A 98 -9.75 -10.48 3.06
CA LYS A 98 -9.55 -11.94 3.15
C LYS A 98 -9.89 -12.51 4.52
N PHE A 99 -9.62 -11.79 5.61
CA PHE A 99 -10.04 -12.20 6.96
C PHE A 99 -11.58 -12.27 7.07
N ILE A 100 -12.27 -11.24 6.59
CA ILE A 100 -13.74 -11.15 6.67
C ILE A 100 -14.39 -12.21 5.77
N ALA A 101 -13.85 -12.43 4.58
CA ALA A 101 -14.36 -13.40 3.62
C ALA A 101 -13.98 -14.87 3.96
N GLY A 102 -13.25 -15.10 5.05
CA GLY A 102 -12.79 -16.44 5.45
C GLY A 102 -11.70 -17.04 4.56
N ALA A 103 -11.11 -16.25 3.66
CA ALA A 103 -10.04 -16.67 2.76
C ALA A 103 -8.64 -16.62 3.40
N SER A 104 -8.52 -16.12 4.63
CA SER A 104 -7.29 -16.13 5.42
C SER A 104 -7.62 -16.29 6.90
N HIS A 105 -6.84 -17.10 7.61
CA HIS A 105 -7.05 -17.35 9.03
C HIS A 105 -6.45 -16.22 9.89
N PHE A 106 -7.22 -15.74 10.85
CA PHE A 106 -6.75 -14.89 11.94
C PHE A 106 -7.31 -15.42 13.26
N PRO A 107 -6.48 -15.75 14.26
CA PRO A 107 -6.94 -16.29 15.54
C PRO A 107 -7.90 -15.32 16.24
N ASN A 108 -9.09 -15.80 16.63
CA ASN A 108 -10.09 -15.02 17.36
C ASN A 108 -10.46 -13.68 16.70
N LEU A 109 -10.61 -13.61 15.37
CA LEU A 109 -10.95 -12.36 14.66
C LEU A 109 -12.13 -11.60 15.31
N ASN A 110 -13.14 -12.32 15.77
CA ASN A 110 -14.33 -11.78 16.41
C ASN A 110 -14.07 -11.05 17.75
N SER A 111 -12.90 -11.23 18.38
CA SER A 111 -12.51 -10.43 19.56
C SER A 111 -11.93 -9.06 19.18
N PHE A 112 -11.57 -8.85 17.92
CA PHE A 112 -11.00 -7.60 17.42
C PHE A 112 -11.99 -6.80 16.61
N ILE A 113 -12.74 -7.46 15.72
CA ILE A 113 -13.68 -6.83 14.80
C ILE A 113 -14.96 -7.66 14.65
N ARG A 114 -16.05 -6.99 14.29
CA ARG A 114 -17.27 -7.63 13.80
C ARG A 114 -17.90 -6.84 12.66
N LEU A 115 -18.66 -7.49 11.80
CA LEU A 115 -19.50 -6.78 10.83
C LEU A 115 -20.65 -6.05 11.53
N SER A 116 -21.02 -4.89 10.98
CA SER A 116 -22.21 -4.16 11.38
C SER A 116 -23.46 -4.93 11.00
N SER A 117 -24.50 -4.87 11.84
CA SER A 117 -25.82 -5.44 11.55
C SER A 117 -26.65 -4.58 10.58
N SER A 118 -26.09 -3.48 10.06
CA SER A 118 -26.81 -2.58 9.17
C SER A 118 -26.95 -3.18 7.76
N PRO A 119 -28.18 -3.41 7.26
CA PRO A 119 -28.38 -3.92 5.89
C PRO A 119 -27.96 -2.89 4.83
N ARG A 120 -27.95 -1.59 5.17
CA ARG A 120 -27.54 -0.51 4.27
C ARG A 120 -26.02 -0.39 4.13
N ARG A 121 -25.26 -0.96 5.07
CA ARG A 121 -23.79 -0.87 5.12
C ARG A 121 -23.19 -2.23 5.52
N PRO A 122 -23.37 -3.26 4.68
CA PRO A 122 -23.04 -4.64 5.04
C PRO A 122 -21.54 -4.89 5.24
N MET A 123 -20.67 -4.04 4.68
CA MET A 123 -19.22 -4.16 4.81
C MET A 123 -18.63 -3.30 5.93
N THR A 124 -19.42 -2.48 6.64
CA THR A 124 -18.92 -1.69 7.76
C THR A 124 -18.50 -2.61 8.91
N LEU A 125 -17.35 -2.34 9.49
CA LEU A 125 -16.79 -3.08 10.60
C LEU A 125 -16.84 -2.26 11.89
N ILE A 126 -17.14 -2.93 13.00
CA ILE A 126 -17.11 -2.39 14.35
C ILE A 126 -15.84 -2.90 15.01
N TYR A 127 -15.06 -1.97 15.57
CA TYR A 127 -13.88 -2.28 16.35
C TYR A 127 -14.28 -2.70 17.78
N LEU A 128 -13.72 -3.80 18.26
CA LEU A 128 -14.08 -4.41 19.56
C LEU A 128 -12.90 -4.47 20.54
N SER A 129 -11.66 -4.46 20.04
CA SER A 129 -10.48 -4.61 20.90
C SER A 129 -10.23 -3.34 21.72
N PRO A 130 -9.83 -3.47 23.00
CA PRO A 130 -9.46 -2.33 23.84
C PRO A 130 -8.10 -1.73 23.46
N LEU A 131 -7.31 -2.42 22.64
CA LEU A 131 -5.98 -1.96 22.23
C LEU A 131 -6.11 -0.78 21.26
N SER A 132 -5.28 0.24 21.39
CA SER A 132 -5.30 1.40 20.49
C SER A 132 -4.23 1.36 19.41
N ASP A 133 -3.23 0.50 19.54
CA ASP A 133 -2.05 0.44 18.66
C ASP A 133 -1.90 -0.96 18.04
N ASN A 134 -2.75 -1.29 17.07
CA ASN A 134 -2.65 -2.53 16.32
C ASN A 134 -3.10 -2.36 14.86
N PHE A 135 -2.95 -3.42 14.06
CA PHE A 135 -3.37 -3.42 12.66
C PHE A 135 -4.80 -2.92 12.46
N PHE A 136 -5.74 -3.40 13.27
CA PHE A 136 -7.15 -3.08 13.16
C PHE A 136 -7.42 -1.61 13.49
N SER A 137 -6.83 -1.06 14.54
CA SER A 137 -7.05 0.35 14.93
C SER A 137 -6.63 1.34 13.83
N PHE A 138 -5.58 1.03 13.07
CA PHE A 138 -5.15 1.86 11.94
C PHE A 138 -5.96 1.66 10.66
N ILE A 139 -6.33 0.42 10.34
CA ILE A 139 -6.92 0.08 9.04
C ILE A 139 -8.44 0.22 9.03
N LEU A 140 -9.12 -0.02 10.15
CA LEU A 140 -10.59 0.04 10.24
C LEU A 140 -11.18 1.41 9.87
N PRO A 141 -10.65 2.55 10.35
CA PRO A 141 -11.18 3.85 9.96
C PRO A 141 -11.11 4.06 8.44
N ILE A 142 -10.01 3.64 7.82
CA ILE A 142 -9.80 3.76 6.38
C ILE A 142 -10.75 2.82 5.62
N TRP A 143 -10.86 1.57 6.06
CA TRP A 143 -11.82 0.61 5.52
C TRP A 143 -13.24 1.15 5.54
N ASN A 144 -13.71 1.60 6.70
CA ASN A 144 -15.07 2.11 6.90
C ASN A 144 -15.35 3.36 6.06
N ALA A 145 -14.36 4.23 5.86
CA ALA A 145 -14.48 5.38 4.98
C ALA A 145 -14.67 4.96 3.50
N ILE A 146 -13.91 3.96 3.04
CA ILE A 146 -13.98 3.45 1.67
C ILE A 146 -15.32 2.76 1.40
N VAL A 147 -15.80 1.93 2.34
CA VAL A 147 -17.04 1.15 2.15
C VAL A 147 -18.31 1.87 2.61
N ALA A 148 -18.23 3.13 3.03
CA ALA A 148 -19.35 3.87 3.63
C ALA A 148 -20.60 3.93 2.74
N ASN A 149 -20.39 3.97 1.42
CA ASN A 149 -21.43 4.08 0.39
C ASN A 149 -21.68 2.76 -0.36
N VAL A 150 -21.13 1.65 0.12
CA VAL A 150 -21.29 0.33 -0.48
C VAL A 150 -22.53 -0.34 0.11
N SER A 151 -23.54 -0.60 -0.74
CA SER A 151 -24.86 -1.11 -0.34
C SER A 151 -24.96 -2.63 -0.31
N SER A 152 -23.99 -3.36 -0.87
CA SER A 152 -23.96 -4.82 -0.94
C SER A 152 -22.58 -5.34 -0.56
N PHE A 153 -22.49 -6.61 -0.14
CA PHE A 153 -21.18 -7.21 0.11
C PHE A 153 -20.48 -7.50 -1.22
N LEU A 154 -19.34 -6.85 -1.46
CA LEU A 154 -18.61 -6.95 -2.73
C LEU A 154 -17.87 -8.28 -2.85
N SER A 155 -17.81 -8.82 -4.07
CA SER A 155 -16.89 -9.90 -4.42
C SER A 155 -15.42 -9.42 -4.39
N PRO A 156 -14.43 -10.34 -4.36
CA PRO A 156 -13.02 -9.96 -4.26
C PRO A 156 -12.55 -9.00 -5.36
N SER A 157 -12.95 -9.25 -6.61
CA SER A 157 -12.59 -8.41 -7.76
C SER A 157 -13.25 -7.03 -7.70
N GLN A 158 -14.53 -6.96 -7.32
CA GLN A 158 -15.23 -5.68 -7.13
C GLN A 158 -14.60 -4.86 -6.02
N PHE A 159 -14.20 -5.49 -4.92
CA PHE A 159 -13.51 -4.81 -3.84
C PHE A 159 -12.15 -4.29 -4.27
N GLU A 160 -11.37 -5.07 -5.04
CA GLU A 160 -10.10 -4.60 -5.58
C GLU A 160 -10.27 -3.38 -6.51
N HIS A 161 -11.27 -3.39 -7.38
CA HIS A 161 -11.60 -2.24 -8.22
C HIS A 161 -12.02 -1.01 -7.41
N LEU A 162 -12.79 -1.20 -6.33
CA LEU A 162 -13.15 -0.11 -5.41
C LEU A 162 -11.88 0.54 -4.83
N LEU A 163 -10.92 -0.27 -4.37
CA LEU A 163 -9.67 0.25 -3.80
C LEU A 163 -8.86 1.09 -4.80
N ASP A 164 -8.80 0.66 -6.07
CA ASP A 164 -8.10 1.40 -7.12
C ASP A 164 -8.72 2.77 -7.40
N SER A 165 -10.03 2.92 -7.17
CA SER A 165 -10.74 4.21 -7.32
C SER A 165 -10.69 5.08 -6.04
N ALA A 166 -10.64 4.45 -4.87
CA ALA A 166 -10.82 5.13 -3.58
C ALA A 166 -9.53 5.66 -2.96
N ILE A 167 -8.37 5.08 -3.30
CA ILE A 167 -7.08 5.43 -2.70
C ILE A 167 -6.23 6.22 -3.69
N THR A 168 -5.66 7.34 -3.24
CA THR A 168 -4.78 8.16 -4.07
C THR A 168 -3.47 7.44 -4.41
N ARG A 169 -3.05 7.55 -5.67
CA ARG A 169 -1.84 6.93 -6.20
C ARG A 169 -0.54 7.30 -5.47
N PHE A 170 -0.50 8.48 -4.84
CA PHE A 170 0.68 9.10 -4.22
C PHE A 170 0.43 9.36 -2.74
#